data_AF-A0A076HXN9-F1
#
_entry.id   AF-A0A076HXN9-F1
#
_cell.length_a   1.000
_cell.length_b   1.000
_cell.length_c   1.000
_cell.angle_alpha   90.00
_cell.angle_beta   90.00
_cell.angle_gamma   90.00
#
_symmetry.space_group_name_H-M   'P 1'
#
loop_
_entity.id
_entity.type
_entity.pdbx_description
1 polymer ?
#
loop_
_entity_poly.entity_id
_entity_poly.type
_entity_poly.pdbx_seq_one_letter_code
_entity_poly.pdbx_strand_id
1 'polypeptide(L)'
;MYLLTDRVYVTNGATLTIQPGTIIKGSGLGTLVIEQGSRLIADGTAAQPIVFTSNQPAGSRNRGDWGGIVILGRAPINQPGTPVIEGVPGRTFGGTDPNDNSGILRYVRIEFPGIALTTGNEINGLTLGGVGAGTIIDYVQVYASGDDAFEWFGGTVNAKHLVAVAATDDDFDTDFGFTGKVQYAVTVRDAAQSDISGSTAFESDNDGQGSALTPLTAPVFSNVSAFLQNVPAVTQFTRAMHLRRNTAISIFNSVFTGWPQGLTLDGSGAQANATSGALVLKNNVLAGITTPYTQQSGGTYNVQGFWEAAGSANTTLATIAALNLNADNFNALNTNGTPNGVPNFVLPAASPLVSGAAFADAKLGGGFFDNVAYRGAFGTTNWAAGWTNFNPNSTCYNLPGQTLSNKAAAEQIQSLSVAPNPTEGAAKLSFELKRAGAVTVRVLDVTGRQVALVADAKFAAGSQVVQLPASLNAGLYVAAVTTEAGTQSVRFVVSK
;
A
#
# COMPACT_ATOMS: atom_id res chain seq x y z
N MET A 1 15.67 -7.76 -7.13
CA MET A 1 14.28 -8.09 -6.75
C MET A 1 14.25 -8.67 -5.35
N TYR A 2 13.39 -8.20 -4.45
CA TYR A 2 13.32 -8.71 -3.07
C TYR A 2 12.12 -9.66 -2.90
N LEU A 3 12.12 -10.50 -1.86
CA LEU A 3 11.00 -11.35 -1.49
C LEU A 3 10.65 -11.15 -0.01
N LEU A 4 9.39 -10.86 0.27
CA LEU A 4 8.75 -10.76 1.57
C LEU A 4 7.95 -12.05 1.80
N THR A 5 8.43 -12.93 2.68
CA THR A 5 7.76 -14.21 3.01
C THR A 5 6.98 -14.15 4.32
N ASP A 6 7.21 -13.10 5.12
CA ASP A 6 6.56 -12.84 6.40
C ASP A 6 6.54 -11.32 6.62
N ARG A 7 5.95 -10.86 7.72
CA ARG A 7 5.91 -9.46 8.12
C ARG A 7 7.34 -8.93 8.38
N VAL A 8 7.74 -7.92 7.62
CA VAL A 8 9.02 -7.21 7.77
C VAL A 8 8.74 -5.87 8.45
N TYR A 9 9.38 -5.66 9.60
CA TYR A 9 9.19 -4.46 10.41
C TYR A 9 10.37 -3.50 10.23
N VAL A 10 10.07 -2.24 9.95
CA VAL A 10 11.01 -1.12 10.04
C VAL A 10 10.74 -0.41 11.37
N THR A 11 11.69 -0.50 12.29
CA THR A 11 11.51 -0.10 13.69
C THR A 11 12.63 0.80 14.18
N ASN A 12 12.54 1.27 15.43
CA ASN A 12 13.59 2.01 16.14
C ASN A 12 14.04 3.30 15.42
N GLY A 13 13.11 3.97 14.72
CA GLY A 13 13.41 5.20 13.99
C GLY A 13 14.20 5.01 12.71
N ALA A 14 14.34 3.77 12.23
CA ALA A 14 15.06 3.47 11.01
C ALA A 14 14.35 4.06 9.78
N THR A 15 15.14 4.37 8.75
CA THR A 15 14.63 4.74 7.43
C THR A 15 14.95 3.63 6.43
N LEU A 16 13.90 3.04 5.85
CA LEU A 16 14.03 2.10 4.74
C LEU A 16 13.90 2.87 3.43
N THR A 17 14.96 2.91 2.64
CA THR A 17 14.95 3.51 1.30
C THR A 17 14.90 2.42 0.23
N ILE A 18 13.92 2.49 -0.65
CA ILE A 18 13.71 1.59 -1.79
C ILE A 18 13.98 2.40 -3.06
N GLN A 19 14.92 1.95 -3.88
CA GLN A 19 15.34 2.68 -5.08
C GLN A 19 14.27 2.58 -6.18
N PRO A 20 14.12 3.62 -7.05
CA PRO A 20 13.25 3.56 -8.23
C PRO A 20 13.45 2.29 -9.05
N GLY A 21 12.35 1.75 -9.60
CA GLY A 21 12.36 0.54 -10.42
C GLY A 21 12.58 -0.76 -9.63
N THR A 22 12.67 -0.71 -8.30
CA THR A 22 12.79 -1.92 -7.47
C THR A 22 11.51 -2.74 -7.55
N ILE A 23 11.66 -4.05 -7.78
CA ILE A 23 10.58 -5.03 -7.67
C ILE A 23 10.74 -5.80 -6.37
N ILE A 24 9.65 -5.85 -5.60
CA ILE A 24 9.51 -6.54 -4.32
C ILE A 24 8.35 -7.50 -4.47
N LYS A 25 8.58 -8.76 -4.16
CA LYS A 25 7.56 -9.80 -4.22
C LYS A 25 7.07 -10.14 -2.83
N GLY A 26 5.78 -10.36 -2.66
CA GLY A 26 5.17 -10.88 -1.45
C GLY A 26 4.67 -12.31 -1.62
N SER A 27 4.64 -13.07 -0.53
CA SER A 27 4.03 -14.41 -0.49
C SER A 27 3.41 -14.65 0.88
N GLY A 28 2.15 -15.10 0.93
CA GLY A 28 1.45 -15.40 2.18
C GLY A 28 1.42 -14.19 3.11
N LEU A 29 1.82 -14.34 4.38
CA LEU A 29 1.84 -13.22 5.34
C LEU A 29 2.91 -12.14 5.08
N GLY A 30 3.64 -12.22 3.96
CA GLY A 30 4.56 -11.17 3.51
C GLY A 30 3.91 -9.80 3.56
N THR A 31 4.38 -8.92 4.45
CA THR A 31 3.81 -7.58 4.69
C THR A 31 4.95 -6.63 5.03
N LEU A 32 4.96 -5.42 4.48
CA LEU A 32 5.91 -4.39 4.90
C LEU A 32 5.25 -3.51 5.95
N VAL A 33 5.80 -3.49 7.17
CA VAL A 33 5.26 -2.72 8.29
C VAL A 33 6.26 -1.63 8.69
N ILE A 34 5.83 -0.37 8.63
CA ILE A 34 6.61 0.78 9.09
C ILE A 34 6.05 1.22 10.43
N GLU A 35 6.79 1.01 11.52
CA GLU A 35 6.34 1.38 12.86
C GLU A 35 6.56 2.86 13.16
N GLN A 36 5.81 3.37 14.16
CA GLN A 36 5.86 4.76 14.61
C GLN A 36 7.30 5.26 14.79
N GLY A 37 7.58 6.43 14.20
CA GLY A 37 8.90 7.07 14.21
C GLY A 37 9.89 6.56 13.17
N SER A 38 9.62 5.43 12.52
CA SER A 38 10.39 4.95 11.37
C SER A 38 9.85 5.53 10.06
N ARG A 39 10.60 5.38 8.97
CA ARG A 39 10.25 5.95 7.66
C ARG A 39 10.43 4.98 6.52
N LEU A 40 9.56 5.09 5.53
CA LEU A 40 9.71 4.46 4.21
C LEU A 40 9.94 5.53 3.15
N ILE A 41 11.07 5.45 2.45
CA ILE A 41 11.37 6.28 1.27
C ILE A 41 11.26 5.37 0.05
N ALA A 42 10.06 5.29 -0.52
CA ALA A 42 9.73 4.63 -1.78
C ALA A 42 9.35 5.71 -2.79
N ASP A 43 10.35 6.46 -3.25
CA ASP A 43 10.19 7.58 -4.18
C ASP A 43 10.59 7.17 -5.59
N GLY A 44 9.71 6.42 -6.25
CA GLY A 44 9.86 6.00 -7.65
C GLY A 44 9.68 7.17 -8.63
N THR A 45 9.71 6.85 -9.92
CA THR A 45 9.37 7.81 -10.98
C THR A 45 8.37 7.19 -11.93
N ALA A 46 7.70 8.00 -12.76
CA ALA A 46 6.78 7.47 -13.76
C ALA A 46 7.44 6.43 -14.69
N ALA A 47 8.72 6.63 -15.04
CA ALA A 47 9.49 5.71 -15.87
C ALA A 47 10.05 4.50 -15.11
N GLN A 48 10.22 4.61 -13.79
CA GLN A 48 10.77 3.57 -12.92
C GLN A 48 9.93 3.45 -11.64
N PRO A 49 8.67 3.01 -11.73
CA PRO A 49 7.84 2.83 -10.56
C PRO A 49 8.40 1.72 -9.67
N ILE A 50 8.25 1.86 -8.36
CA ILE A 50 8.54 0.78 -7.41
C ILE A 50 7.34 -0.18 -7.42
N VAL A 51 7.59 -1.47 -7.50
CA VAL A 51 6.54 -2.49 -7.65
C VAL A 51 6.61 -3.47 -6.49
N PHE A 52 5.55 -3.50 -5.69
CA PHE A 52 5.25 -4.59 -4.78
C PHE A 52 4.21 -5.49 -5.45
N THR A 53 4.48 -6.79 -5.59
CA THR A 53 3.62 -7.70 -6.36
C THR A 53 3.65 -9.13 -5.82
N SER A 54 2.77 -9.99 -6.31
CA SER A 54 2.73 -11.40 -5.96
C SER A 54 4.01 -12.16 -6.39
N ASN A 55 4.43 -13.12 -5.56
CA ASN A 55 5.49 -14.05 -5.92
C ASN A 55 5.06 -15.14 -6.92
N GLN A 56 3.76 -15.26 -7.23
CA GLN A 56 3.28 -16.23 -8.20
C GLN A 56 3.75 -15.92 -9.63
N PRO A 57 3.89 -16.95 -10.49
CA PRO A 57 4.17 -16.77 -11.91
C PRO A 57 3.13 -15.87 -12.59
N ALA A 58 3.54 -15.20 -13.67
CA ALA A 58 2.60 -14.46 -14.50
C ALA A 58 1.50 -15.40 -15.02
N GLY A 59 0.25 -14.97 -14.93
CA GLY A 59 -0.95 -15.75 -15.28
C GLY A 59 -1.51 -16.57 -14.12
N SER A 60 -0.85 -16.59 -12.95
CA SER A 60 -1.27 -17.38 -11.78
C SER A 60 -1.35 -16.56 -10.50
N ARG A 61 -1.40 -15.22 -10.60
CA ARG A 61 -1.51 -14.32 -9.45
C ARG A 61 -2.97 -14.14 -9.07
N ASN A 62 -3.25 -14.11 -7.78
CA ASN A 62 -4.58 -13.91 -7.22
C ASN A 62 -4.58 -12.79 -6.19
N ARG A 63 -5.76 -12.23 -5.95
CA ARG A 63 -6.00 -11.29 -4.86
C ARG A 63 -5.57 -11.94 -3.54
N GLY A 64 -4.88 -11.19 -2.68
CA GLY A 64 -4.40 -11.71 -1.40
C GLY A 64 -3.29 -12.75 -1.49
N ASP A 65 -2.51 -12.75 -2.56
CA ASP A 65 -1.27 -13.54 -2.62
C ASP A 65 -0.25 -13.10 -1.55
N TRP A 66 -0.35 -11.87 -1.05
CA TRP A 66 0.46 -11.33 0.04
C TRP A 66 -0.28 -10.25 0.85
N GLY A 67 0.25 -9.88 2.02
CA GLY A 67 -0.42 -8.99 2.98
C GLY A 67 -0.63 -7.57 2.47
N GLY A 68 0.42 -6.83 2.16
CA GLY A 68 0.32 -5.42 1.75
C GLY A 68 1.36 -4.53 2.42
N ILE A 69 1.10 -3.22 2.43
CA ILE A 69 1.95 -2.22 3.10
C ILE A 69 1.16 -1.57 4.24
N VAL A 70 1.75 -1.57 5.42
CA VAL A 70 1.19 -0.95 6.63
C VAL A 70 2.13 0.14 7.12
N ILE A 71 1.61 1.37 7.28
CA ILE A 71 2.38 2.51 7.79
C ILE A 71 1.70 3.03 9.05
N LEU A 72 2.44 3.06 10.16
CA LEU A 72 1.95 3.48 11.47
C LEU A 72 2.65 4.79 11.85
N GLY A 73 1.89 5.87 11.93
CA GLY A 73 2.36 7.20 12.30
C GLY A 73 1.92 7.64 13.69
N ARG A 74 2.24 8.89 14.03
CA ARG A 74 1.95 9.53 15.33
C ARG A 74 0.93 10.66 15.26
N ALA A 75 0.18 10.76 14.16
CA ALA A 75 -0.87 11.75 14.01
C ALA A 75 -2.11 11.41 14.83
N PRO A 76 -2.95 12.41 15.15
CA PRO A 76 -4.18 12.20 15.91
C PRO A 76 -5.10 11.16 15.31
N ILE A 77 -5.66 10.33 16.20
CA ILE A 77 -6.74 9.37 15.94
C ILE A 77 -7.75 9.50 17.08
N ASN A 78 -8.95 8.97 16.91
CA ASN A 78 -10.00 9.08 17.93
C ASN A 78 -10.10 7.86 18.87
N GLN A 79 -9.31 6.81 18.61
CA GLN A 79 -9.30 5.61 19.45
C GLN A 79 -8.59 5.88 20.79
N PRO A 80 -9.22 5.55 21.94
CA PRO A 80 -8.65 5.83 23.25
C PRO A 80 -7.50 4.85 23.60
N GLY A 81 -6.61 5.28 24.50
CA GLY A 81 -5.56 4.43 25.05
C GLY A 81 -4.39 4.20 24.09
N THR A 82 -4.01 2.93 23.91
CA THR A 82 -2.88 2.50 23.08
C THR A 82 -3.39 1.54 22.00
N PRO A 83 -4.09 2.07 20.98
CA PRO A 83 -4.72 1.23 19.98
C PRO A 83 -3.68 0.48 19.16
N VAL A 84 -4.05 -0.73 18.76
CA VAL A 84 -3.25 -1.65 17.95
C VAL A 84 -3.91 -1.74 16.59
N ILE A 85 -3.11 -1.63 15.53
CA ILE A 85 -3.61 -1.77 14.16
C ILE A 85 -4.07 -3.21 13.94
N GLU A 86 -5.16 -3.39 13.23
CA GLU A 86 -5.56 -4.72 12.77
C GLU A 86 -4.54 -5.29 11.76
N GLY A 87 -4.61 -6.59 11.53
CA GLY A 87 -3.72 -7.27 10.60
C GLY A 87 -2.28 -7.47 11.09
N VAL A 88 -1.83 -6.68 12.08
CA VAL A 88 -0.45 -6.67 12.57
C VAL A 88 -0.41 -6.70 14.11
N PRO A 89 -0.42 -7.91 14.71
CA PRO A 89 -0.54 -8.07 16.16
C PRO A 89 0.49 -7.28 16.96
N GLY A 90 -0.01 -6.53 17.95
CA GLY A 90 0.79 -5.81 18.95
C GLY A 90 1.47 -4.53 18.45
N ARG A 91 1.10 -4.00 17.27
CA ARG A 91 1.70 -2.78 16.70
C ARG A 91 0.79 -1.58 16.87
N THR A 92 1.31 -0.55 17.52
CA THR A 92 0.54 0.63 17.91
C THR A 92 0.59 1.72 16.85
N PHE A 93 -0.45 2.55 16.82
CA PHE A 93 -0.53 3.70 15.92
C PHE A 93 -1.23 4.88 16.60
N GLY A 94 -1.12 6.06 15.98
CA GLY A 94 -1.71 7.29 16.49
C GLY A 94 -0.86 8.02 17.52
N GLY A 95 -1.20 9.28 17.77
CA GLY A 95 -0.47 10.14 18.69
C GLY A 95 -1.00 11.57 18.66
N THR A 96 -0.14 12.54 18.92
CA THR A 96 -0.52 13.96 19.01
C THR A 96 0.16 14.85 17.98
N ASP A 97 0.94 14.28 17.06
CA ASP A 97 1.70 15.03 16.06
C ASP A 97 1.02 15.00 14.69
N PRO A 98 0.15 15.99 14.37
CA PRO A 98 -0.53 16.03 13.07
C PRO A 98 0.43 16.21 11.89
N ASN A 99 1.69 16.55 12.12
CA ASN A 99 2.71 16.72 11.09
C ASN A 99 3.75 15.59 11.10
N ASP A 100 3.46 14.46 11.77
CA ASP A 100 4.33 13.28 11.74
C ASP A 100 4.68 12.90 10.29
N ASN A 101 5.93 12.49 10.10
CA ASN A 101 6.48 12.17 8.79
C ASN A 101 6.98 10.73 8.77
N SER A 102 6.16 9.88 8.15
CA SER A 102 6.41 8.45 7.93
C SER A 102 7.14 8.17 6.60
N GLY A 103 7.48 9.21 5.82
CA GLY A 103 8.30 9.14 4.62
C GLY A 103 7.57 9.53 3.33
N ILE A 104 7.88 8.82 2.24
CA ILE A 104 7.43 9.09 0.88
C ILE A 104 7.02 7.77 0.22
N LEU A 105 5.79 7.66 -0.25
CA LEU A 105 5.36 6.71 -1.27
C LEU A 105 4.98 7.50 -2.51
N ARG A 106 5.81 7.41 -3.56
CA ARG A 106 5.54 8.05 -4.84
C ARG A 106 5.89 7.19 -6.03
N TYR A 107 4.98 7.12 -7.01
CA TYR A 107 5.06 6.19 -8.14
C TYR A 107 5.27 4.74 -7.68
N VAL A 108 4.36 4.27 -6.82
CA VAL A 108 4.38 2.93 -6.23
C VAL A 108 3.20 2.12 -6.74
N ARG A 109 3.45 0.88 -7.15
CA ARG A 109 2.40 -0.11 -7.48
C ARG A 109 2.39 -1.19 -6.41
N ILE A 110 1.22 -1.47 -5.87
CA ILE A 110 0.94 -2.50 -4.87
C ILE A 110 -0.06 -3.46 -5.51
N GLU A 111 0.44 -4.56 -6.03
CA GLU A 111 -0.30 -5.50 -6.87
C GLU A 111 -0.56 -6.79 -6.10
N PHE A 112 -1.80 -7.27 -6.12
CA PHE A 112 -2.25 -8.48 -5.44
C PHE A 112 -2.05 -8.53 -3.90
N PRO A 113 -2.14 -7.39 -3.15
CA PRO A 113 -2.07 -7.42 -1.69
C PRO A 113 -3.40 -7.91 -1.09
N GLY A 114 -3.61 -7.73 0.21
CA GLY A 114 -4.91 -7.87 0.86
C GLY A 114 -5.17 -9.28 1.39
N ILE A 115 -4.98 -9.57 2.68
CA ILE A 115 -5.25 -10.89 3.25
C ILE A 115 -6.23 -10.79 4.41
N ALA A 116 -7.36 -11.50 4.25
CA ALA A 116 -8.23 -11.80 5.37
C ALA A 116 -7.58 -12.82 6.31
N LEU A 117 -7.25 -12.42 7.55
CA LEU A 117 -6.65 -13.33 8.54
C LEU A 117 -7.73 -14.06 9.32
N THR A 118 -8.77 -13.33 9.71
CA THR A 118 -9.98 -13.78 10.41
C THR A 118 -11.08 -12.75 10.11
N THR A 119 -12.35 -13.08 10.31
CA THR A 119 -13.46 -12.12 10.13
C THR A 119 -13.24 -10.83 10.93
N GLY A 120 -13.19 -9.68 10.25
CA GLY A 120 -13.00 -8.35 10.84
C GLY A 120 -11.61 -8.14 11.43
N ASN A 121 -10.61 -8.85 10.91
CA ASN A 121 -9.21 -8.53 11.14
C ASN A 121 -8.38 -8.99 9.93
N GLU A 122 -8.00 -8.02 9.11
CA GLU A 122 -7.41 -8.22 7.81
C GLU A 122 -6.16 -7.34 7.61
N ILE A 123 -5.44 -7.56 6.51
CA ILE A 123 -4.38 -6.66 6.05
C ILE A 123 -4.82 -6.17 4.68
N ASN A 124 -4.82 -4.85 4.47
CA ASN A 124 -5.34 -4.23 3.26
C ASN A 124 -4.25 -3.95 2.22
N GLY A 125 -4.60 -3.31 1.10
CA GLY A 125 -3.64 -2.95 0.08
C GLY A 125 -2.59 -1.96 0.58
N LEU A 126 -3.04 -0.77 0.95
CA LEU A 126 -2.26 0.23 1.68
C LEU A 126 -3.02 0.66 2.94
N THR A 127 -2.54 0.19 4.10
CA THR A 127 -3.07 0.54 5.42
C THR A 127 -2.30 1.72 6.01
N LEU A 128 -3.02 2.76 6.42
CA LEU A 128 -2.47 4.01 6.94
C LEU A 128 -3.01 4.29 8.35
N GLY A 129 -2.29 3.85 9.38
CA GLY A 129 -2.66 4.07 10.78
C GLY A 129 -2.04 5.33 11.36
N GLY A 130 -2.82 6.38 11.60
CA GLY A 130 -2.36 7.61 12.25
C GLY A 130 -1.21 8.29 11.51
N VAL A 131 -1.18 8.23 10.17
CA VAL A 131 -0.11 8.82 9.35
C VAL A 131 -0.29 10.34 9.26
N GLY A 132 0.79 11.08 9.49
CA GLY A 132 0.76 12.55 9.57
C GLY A 132 0.94 13.28 8.24
N ALA A 133 0.58 14.57 8.24
CA ALA A 133 0.62 15.46 7.08
C ALA A 133 2.03 15.76 6.56
N GLY A 134 3.08 15.38 7.31
CA GLY A 134 4.47 15.46 6.86
C GLY A 134 4.85 14.34 5.88
N THR A 135 3.98 13.33 5.70
CA THR A 135 4.19 12.18 4.80
C THR A 135 3.69 12.49 3.39
N ILE A 136 4.41 12.04 2.36
CA ILE A 136 3.99 12.19 0.96
C ILE A 136 3.41 10.86 0.47
N ILE A 137 2.15 10.89 0.04
CA ILE A 137 1.49 9.79 -0.70
C ILE A 137 1.01 10.38 -2.03
N ASP A 138 1.67 10.04 -3.13
CA ASP A 138 1.34 10.61 -4.45
C ASP A 138 1.61 9.60 -5.57
N TYR A 139 0.71 9.41 -6.54
CA TYR A 139 0.88 8.39 -7.59
C TYR A 139 1.07 6.99 -7.00
N VAL A 140 0.05 6.48 -6.32
CA VAL A 140 0.03 5.13 -5.75
C VAL A 140 -1.09 4.32 -6.37
N GLN A 141 -0.75 3.14 -6.87
CA GLN A 141 -1.71 2.18 -7.41
C GLN A 141 -1.83 0.98 -6.48
N VAL A 142 -3.06 0.58 -6.18
CA VAL A 142 -3.40 -0.70 -5.58
C VAL A 142 -4.22 -1.49 -6.59
N TYR A 143 -3.77 -2.69 -6.95
CA TYR A 143 -4.42 -3.54 -7.94
C TYR A 143 -4.75 -4.90 -7.33
N ALA A 144 -5.99 -5.36 -7.49
CA ALA A 144 -6.45 -6.68 -7.04
C ALA A 144 -6.14 -6.97 -5.57
N SER A 145 -6.44 -6.03 -4.68
CA SER A 145 -6.41 -6.29 -3.25
C SER A 145 -7.41 -7.41 -2.91
N GLY A 146 -7.02 -8.35 -2.05
CA GLY A 146 -7.90 -9.35 -1.46
C GLY A 146 -8.86 -8.79 -0.43
N ASP A 147 -8.69 -7.53 -0.08
CA ASP A 147 -9.56 -6.76 0.80
C ASP A 147 -9.65 -5.33 0.26
N ASP A 148 -9.68 -4.31 1.13
CA ASP A 148 -9.67 -2.90 0.75
C ASP A 148 -8.43 -2.49 -0.05
N ALA A 149 -8.62 -1.52 -0.95
CA ALA A 149 -7.50 -0.95 -1.69
C ALA A 149 -6.68 0.01 -0.81
N PHE A 150 -7.34 1.03 -0.26
CA PHE A 150 -6.74 2.03 0.61
C PHE A 150 -7.60 2.18 1.86
N GLU A 151 -6.96 2.10 3.02
CA GLU A 151 -7.65 2.27 4.29
C GLU A 151 -6.89 3.19 5.23
N TRP A 152 -7.61 4.17 5.77
CA TRP A 152 -7.09 5.12 6.74
C TRP A 152 -7.69 4.88 8.12
N PHE A 153 -6.85 4.44 9.05
CA PHE A 153 -7.17 4.41 10.47
C PHE A 153 -6.67 5.70 11.14
N GLY A 154 -7.48 6.74 11.06
CA GLY A 154 -7.14 8.05 11.61
C GLY A 154 -6.01 8.77 10.87
N GLY A 155 -5.47 9.83 11.48
CA GLY A 155 -4.36 10.61 10.93
C GLY A 155 -4.77 11.79 10.06
N THR A 156 -3.78 12.44 9.46
CA THR A 156 -3.89 13.75 8.78
C THR A 156 -3.17 13.78 7.43
N VAL A 157 -2.63 12.64 6.98
CA VAL A 157 -1.90 12.54 5.71
C VAL A 157 -2.78 12.98 4.53
N ASN A 158 -2.20 13.76 3.64
CA ASN A 158 -2.85 14.12 2.38
C ASN A 158 -2.31 13.25 1.25
N ALA A 159 -3.12 12.97 0.24
CA ALA A 159 -2.72 12.16 -0.91
C ALA A 159 -3.20 12.72 -2.25
N LYS A 160 -2.40 12.56 -3.30
CA LYS A 160 -2.84 12.81 -4.68
C LYS A 160 -2.61 11.60 -5.58
N HIS A 161 -3.37 11.52 -6.67
CA HIS A 161 -3.18 10.51 -7.74
C HIS A 161 -3.23 9.07 -7.22
N LEU A 162 -4.38 8.67 -6.66
CA LEU A 162 -4.61 7.30 -6.18
C LEU A 162 -5.36 6.46 -7.22
N VAL A 163 -4.91 5.22 -7.44
CA VAL A 163 -5.53 4.30 -8.40
C VAL A 163 -5.88 3.00 -7.69
N ALA A 164 -7.17 2.75 -7.45
CA ALA A 164 -7.68 1.47 -6.99
C ALA A 164 -8.21 0.68 -8.19
N VAL A 165 -7.73 -0.55 -8.39
CA VAL A 165 -8.22 -1.40 -9.46
C VAL A 165 -8.64 -2.72 -8.89
N ALA A 166 -9.91 -3.07 -9.07
CA ALA A 166 -10.44 -4.38 -8.76
C ALA A 166 -10.09 -4.85 -7.34
N ALA A 167 -10.26 -4.02 -6.29
CA ALA A 167 -10.23 -4.53 -4.92
C ALA A 167 -11.35 -5.56 -4.68
N THR A 168 -11.25 -6.38 -3.65
CA THR A 168 -12.29 -7.36 -3.32
C THR A 168 -13.38 -6.67 -2.54
N ASP A 169 -13.02 -5.98 -1.46
CA ASP A 169 -13.97 -5.21 -0.66
C ASP A 169 -14.02 -3.75 -1.08
N ASP A 170 -13.62 -2.78 -0.26
CA ASP A 170 -13.81 -1.36 -0.51
C ASP A 170 -12.65 -0.70 -1.27
N ASP A 171 -12.94 0.37 -2.01
CA ASP A 171 -11.90 1.12 -2.71
C ASP A 171 -11.20 2.13 -1.78
N PHE A 172 -11.98 2.85 -0.97
CA PHE A 172 -11.49 3.81 0.02
C PHE A 172 -12.27 3.66 1.32
N ASP A 173 -11.62 3.13 2.36
CA ASP A 173 -12.18 3.04 3.70
C ASP A 173 -11.51 4.05 4.65
N THR A 174 -12.30 4.74 5.47
CA THR A 174 -11.84 5.82 6.33
C THR A 174 -12.49 5.78 7.70
N ASP A 175 -11.62 5.68 8.69
CA ASP A 175 -11.96 5.35 10.06
C ASP A 175 -11.20 6.21 11.06
N PHE A 176 -11.59 6.07 12.32
CA PHE A 176 -10.82 6.44 13.49
C PHE A 176 -10.26 7.87 13.52
N GLY A 177 -11.03 8.81 12.97
CA GLY A 177 -10.72 10.24 13.03
C GLY A 177 -9.81 10.71 11.90
N PHE A 178 -9.83 10.06 10.74
CA PHE A 178 -9.04 10.51 9.59
C PHE A 178 -9.54 11.89 9.13
N THR A 179 -8.62 12.85 9.00
CA THR A 179 -8.93 14.26 8.65
C THR A 179 -8.06 14.79 7.52
N GLY A 180 -7.43 13.89 6.76
CA GLY A 180 -6.61 14.24 5.61
C GLY A 180 -7.43 14.64 4.38
N LYS A 181 -6.70 15.03 3.32
CA LYS A 181 -7.26 15.46 2.04
C LYS A 181 -6.79 14.56 0.91
N VAL A 182 -7.67 14.22 -0.02
CA VAL A 182 -7.35 13.42 -1.20
C VAL A 182 -7.84 14.12 -2.48
N GLN A 183 -6.97 14.25 -3.49
CA GLN A 183 -7.37 14.76 -4.81
C GLN A 183 -6.88 13.86 -5.94
N TYR A 184 -7.71 13.68 -6.96
CA TYR A 184 -7.43 12.81 -8.12
C TYR A 184 -7.30 11.35 -7.71
N ALA A 185 -8.45 10.71 -7.51
CA ALA A 185 -8.51 9.29 -7.21
C ALA A 185 -9.42 8.58 -8.22
N VAL A 186 -9.00 7.42 -8.72
CA VAL A 186 -9.81 6.60 -9.64
C VAL A 186 -9.97 5.21 -9.09
N THR A 187 -11.18 4.67 -9.23
CA THR A 187 -11.47 3.26 -8.97
C THR A 187 -12.02 2.63 -10.24
N VAL A 188 -11.53 1.44 -10.60
CA VAL A 188 -12.09 0.64 -11.70
C VAL A 188 -12.34 -0.76 -11.18
N ARG A 189 -13.62 -1.10 -10.98
CA ARG A 189 -14.03 -2.36 -10.38
C ARG A 189 -14.13 -3.47 -11.41
N ASP A 190 -13.67 -4.66 -11.02
CA ASP A 190 -14.04 -5.90 -11.69
C ASP A 190 -15.44 -6.28 -11.23
N ALA A 191 -16.43 -6.12 -12.11
CA ALA A 191 -17.82 -6.37 -11.78
C ALA A 191 -18.11 -7.84 -11.40
N ALA A 192 -17.21 -8.79 -11.71
CA ALA A 192 -17.37 -10.19 -11.37
C ALA A 192 -16.84 -10.57 -9.97
N GLN A 193 -16.23 -9.64 -9.24
CA GLN A 193 -15.57 -9.89 -7.96
C GLN A 193 -16.02 -8.86 -6.91
N SER A 194 -16.52 -9.36 -5.79
CA SER A 194 -16.96 -8.57 -4.64
C SER A 194 -16.73 -9.38 -3.37
N ASP A 195 -16.60 -8.69 -2.24
CA ASP A 195 -16.64 -9.33 -0.93
C ASP A 195 -18.06 -9.77 -0.54
N ILE A 196 -18.15 -10.69 0.42
CA ILE A 196 -19.41 -11.16 1.01
C ILE A 196 -19.98 -10.20 2.08
N SER A 197 -19.16 -9.28 2.59
CA SER A 197 -19.55 -8.17 3.46
C SER A 197 -20.41 -7.14 2.70
N GLY A 198 -20.08 -6.94 1.42
CA GLY A 198 -20.81 -6.17 0.44
C GLY A 198 -20.08 -4.90 0.01
N SER A 199 -19.34 -5.00 -1.09
CA SER A 199 -18.36 -3.99 -1.52
C SER A 199 -18.90 -2.64 -1.98
N THR A 200 -18.14 -1.60 -1.67
CA THR A 200 -18.42 -0.19 -1.93
C THR A 200 -17.25 0.56 -2.57
N ALA A 201 -17.50 1.77 -3.07
CA ALA A 201 -16.40 2.67 -3.47
C ALA A 201 -15.87 3.48 -2.28
N PHE A 202 -16.76 3.85 -1.36
CA PHE A 202 -16.43 4.52 -0.12
C PHE A 202 -17.17 3.85 1.03
N GLU A 203 -16.42 3.40 2.03
CA GLU A 203 -16.90 3.18 3.38
C GLU A 203 -16.26 4.25 4.29
N SER A 204 -17.05 4.79 5.21
CA SER A 204 -16.55 5.82 6.12
C SER A 204 -17.29 5.81 7.44
N ASP A 205 -16.52 5.53 8.49
CA ASP A 205 -16.94 5.49 9.88
C ASP A 205 -16.21 6.51 10.73
N ASN A 206 -16.85 7.02 11.79
CA ASN A 206 -16.05 7.59 12.87
C ASN A 206 -15.31 6.49 13.65
N ASP A 207 -16.06 5.45 14.02
CA ASP A 207 -15.58 4.20 14.61
C ASP A 207 -16.70 3.15 14.53
N GLY A 208 -16.40 1.90 14.87
CA GLY A 208 -17.38 0.80 14.84
C GLY A 208 -18.62 0.99 15.73
N GLN A 209 -18.62 1.95 16.66
CA GLN A 209 -19.76 2.27 17.52
C GLN A 209 -20.53 3.52 17.08
N GLY A 210 -20.03 4.25 16.08
CA GLY A 210 -20.55 5.55 15.68
C GLY A 210 -20.50 6.58 16.80
N SER A 211 -19.44 6.54 17.63
CA SER A 211 -19.30 7.44 18.77
C SER A 211 -19.07 8.91 18.34
N ALA A 212 -19.09 9.83 19.30
CA ALA A 212 -18.72 11.24 19.10
C ALA A 212 -17.26 11.55 19.48
N LEU A 213 -16.39 10.52 19.54
CA LEU A 213 -14.96 10.71 19.82
C LEU A 213 -14.31 11.59 18.76
N THR A 214 -13.41 12.46 19.21
CA THR A 214 -12.72 13.43 18.37
C THR A 214 -11.22 13.10 18.25
N PRO A 215 -10.58 13.39 17.11
CA PRO A 215 -11.14 14.00 15.90
C PRO A 215 -12.21 13.12 15.25
N LEU A 216 -13.28 13.73 14.75
CA LEU A 216 -14.29 13.01 13.98
C LEU A 216 -13.66 12.60 12.64
N THR A 217 -13.98 11.42 12.10
CA THR A 217 -13.59 11.08 10.72
C THR A 217 -14.22 12.08 9.78
N ALA A 218 -13.41 12.97 9.22
CA ALA A 218 -13.85 14.09 8.40
C ALA A 218 -12.87 14.37 7.25
N PRO A 219 -12.50 13.36 6.44
CA PRO A 219 -11.59 13.60 5.33
C PRO A 219 -12.28 14.39 4.22
N VAL A 220 -11.46 15.05 3.39
CA VAL A 220 -11.95 15.81 2.22
C VAL A 220 -11.41 15.21 0.93
N PHE A 221 -12.30 14.58 0.17
CA PHE A 221 -12.02 14.05 -1.17
C PHE A 221 -12.50 15.02 -2.25
N SER A 222 -11.69 15.22 -3.29
CA SER A 222 -12.10 15.98 -4.48
C SER A 222 -11.61 15.31 -5.75
N ASN A 223 -12.37 15.44 -6.85
CA ASN A 223 -11.98 14.87 -8.15
C ASN A 223 -11.78 13.35 -8.09
N VAL A 224 -12.79 12.62 -7.63
CA VAL A 224 -12.80 11.16 -7.62
C VAL A 224 -13.62 10.61 -8.79
N SER A 225 -13.12 9.58 -9.45
CA SER A 225 -13.82 8.84 -10.50
C SER A 225 -13.94 7.37 -10.10
N ALA A 226 -15.10 6.96 -9.60
CA ALA A 226 -15.38 5.57 -9.24
C ALA A 226 -16.17 4.90 -10.36
N PHE A 227 -15.59 3.87 -10.98
CA PHE A 227 -16.14 3.22 -12.16
C PHE A 227 -16.50 1.76 -11.89
N LEU A 228 -17.80 1.49 -11.90
CA LEU A 228 -18.41 0.16 -11.96
C LEU A 228 -19.49 0.17 -13.06
N GLN A 229 -19.66 -0.96 -13.75
CA GLN A 229 -20.74 -1.18 -14.71
C GLN A 229 -21.05 -2.67 -14.85
N ASN A 230 -22.22 -3.01 -15.39
CA ASN A 230 -22.60 -4.39 -15.75
C ASN A 230 -22.49 -5.38 -14.57
N VAL A 231 -22.93 -4.95 -13.38
CA VAL A 231 -22.89 -5.76 -12.15
C VAL A 231 -23.75 -7.03 -12.32
N PRO A 232 -23.15 -8.23 -12.28
CA PRO A 232 -23.89 -9.48 -12.29
C PRO A 232 -24.66 -9.65 -10.98
N ALA A 233 -25.88 -10.20 -11.06
CA ALA A 233 -26.75 -10.40 -9.89
C ALA A 233 -26.16 -11.32 -8.80
N VAL A 234 -25.15 -12.13 -9.13
CA VAL A 234 -24.47 -13.04 -8.18
C VAL A 234 -23.41 -12.36 -7.32
N THR A 235 -23.00 -11.15 -7.68
CA THR A 235 -22.03 -10.37 -6.92
C THR A 235 -22.71 -9.50 -5.88
N GLN A 236 -21.99 -9.15 -4.82
CA GLN A 236 -22.48 -8.41 -3.66
C GLN A 236 -21.95 -6.99 -3.63
N PHE A 237 -21.88 -6.32 -4.79
CA PHE A 237 -21.74 -4.86 -4.78
C PHE A 237 -22.98 -4.23 -4.13
N THR A 238 -22.77 -3.30 -3.22
CA THR A 238 -23.87 -2.69 -2.46
C THR A 238 -24.05 -1.22 -2.80
N ARG A 239 -23.04 -0.38 -2.54
CA ARG A 239 -23.19 1.09 -2.51
C ARG A 239 -22.01 1.80 -3.14
N ALA A 240 -22.23 2.92 -3.83
CA ALA A 240 -21.13 3.79 -4.20
C ALA A 240 -20.55 4.52 -2.97
N MET A 241 -21.41 4.99 -2.06
CA MET A 241 -20.98 5.65 -0.83
C MET A 241 -21.78 5.11 0.36
N HIS A 242 -21.12 4.37 1.26
CA HIS A 242 -21.62 4.04 2.59
C HIS A 242 -21.08 5.01 3.61
N LEU A 243 -21.85 6.05 3.92
CA LEU A 243 -21.44 7.05 4.91
C LEU A 243 -22.21 6.77 6.19
N ARG A 244 -21.52 6.22 7.20
CA ARG A 244 -22.17 5.66 8.37
C ARG A 244 -21.46 6.05 9.67
N ARG A 245 -22.02 5.57 10.79
CA ARG A 245 -21.38 5.61 12.12
C ARG A 245 -20.70 6.95 12.44
N ASN A 246 -21.47 8.03 12.33
CA ASN A 246 -21.08 9.38 12.70
C ASN A 246 -19.91 10.00 11.89
N THR A 247 -19.61 9.51 10.68
CA THR A 247 -18.67 10.19 9.78
C THR A 247 -19.12 11.62 9.42
N ALA A 248 -18.14 12.47 9.16
CA ALA A 248 -18.26 13.83 8.63
C ALA A 248 -17.42 14.02 7.35
N ILE A 249 -17.17 12.93 6.61
CA ILE A 249 -16.51 12.96 5.31
C ILE A 249 -17.12 14.01 4.36
N SER A 250 -16.27 14.60 3.52
CA SER A 250 -16.73 15.52 2.48
C SER A 250 -16.17 15.11 1.13
N ILE A 251 -17.05 15.04 0.12
CA ILE A 251 -16.71 14.59 -1.24
C ILE A 251 -17.16 15.66 -2.22
N PHE A 252 -16.25 16.10 -3.07
CA PHE A 252 -16.47 17.18 -4.01
C PHE A 252 -16.10 16.77 -5.45
N ASN A 253 -16.76 17.37 -6.44
CA ASN A 253 -16.32 17.35 -7.83
C ASN A 253 -16.08 15.92 -8.36
N SER A 254 -16.87 14.93 -7.95
CA SER A 254 -16.60 13.50 -8.19
C SER A 254 -17.69 12.82 -9.02
N VAL A 255 -17.42 11.63 -9.56
CA VAL A 255 -18.37 10.82 -10.34
C VAL A 255 -18.35 9.37 -9.88
N PHE A 256 -19.54 8.77 -9.78
CA PHE A 256 -19.76 7.38 -9.37
C PHE A 256 -20.74 6.71 -10.34
N THR A 257 -20.42 5.49 -10.79
CA THR A 257 -21.23 4.81 -11.82
C THR A 257 -21.60 3.39 -11.43
N GLY A 258 -22.83 2.96 -11.73
CA GLY A 258 -23.18 1.54 -11.85
C GLY A 258 -23.33 0.71 -10.56
N TRP A 259 -23.02 1.24 -9.37
CA TRP A 259 -23.38 0.56 -8.12
C TRP A 259 -24.89 0.38 -7.98
N PRO A 260 -25.37 -0.70 -7.33
CA PRO A 260 -26.80 -0.89 -7.09
C PRO A 260 -27.44 0.25 -6.29
N GLN A 261 -26.75 0.71 -5.24
CA GLN A 261 -27.09 1.90 -4.47
C GLN A 261 -26.07 3.03 -4.68
N GLY A 262 -26.54 4.27 -4.62
CA GLY A 262 -25.69 5.45 -4.76
C GLY A 262 -25.16 5.90 -3.40
N LEU A 263 -25.77 6.97 -2.89
CA LEU A 263 -25.52 7.49 -1.56
C LEU A 263 -26.37 6.76 -0.52
N THR A 264 -25.70 6.18 0.48
CA THR A 264 -26.33 5.68 1.69
C THR A 264 -25.87 6.48 2.90
N LEU A 265 -26.79 7.20 3.55
CA LEU A 265 -26.56 7.84 4.84
C LEU A 265 -27.15 6.99 5.96
N ASP A 266 -26.27 6.30 6.67
CA ASP A 266 -26.62 5.27 7.64
C ASP A 266 -26.28 5.69 9.07
N GLY A 267 -27.27 5.70 9.96
CA GLY A 267 -27.11 6.19 11.33
C GLY A 267 -27.37 7.69 11.50
N SER A 268 -27.95 8.02 12.66
CA SER A 268 -28.34 9.39 13.03
C SER A 268 -27.17 10.36 13.14
N GLY A 269 -25.97 9.88 13.50
CA GLY A 269 -24.75 10.71 13.57
C GLY A 269 -24.35 11.29 12.21
N ALA A 270 -24.23 10.44 11.19
CA ALA A 270 -23.88 10.87 9.83
C ALA A 270 -24.97 11.80 9.25
N GLN A 271 -26.25 11.52 9.54
CA GLN A 271 -27.38 12.37 9.15
C GLN A 271 -27.37 13.73 9.87
N ALA A 272 -26.98 13.78 11.13
CA ALA A 272 -26.80 15.04 11.87
C ALA A 272 -25.64 15.85 11.29
N ASN A 273 -24.53 15.21 10.92
CA ASN A 273 -23.41 15.86 10.25
C ASN A 273 -23.79 16.39 8.87
N ALA A 274 -24.60 15.67 8.10
CA ALA A 274 -25.15 16.15 6.83
C ALA A 274 -26.04 17.38 7.03
N THR A 275 -26.87 17.38 8.08
CA THR A 275 -27.78 18.50 8.41
C THR A 275 -27.04 19.74 8.88
N SER A 276 -25.95 19.58 9.64
CA SER A 276 -25.16 20.69 10.17
C SER A 276 -24.17 21.28 9.17
N GLY A 277 -23.93 20.59 8.03
CA GLY A 277 -22.87 20.92 7.08
C GLY A 277 -21.48 20.39 7.48
N ALA A 278 -21.40 19.57 8.52
CA ALA A 278 -20.17 18.86 8.88
C ALA A 278 -19.83 17.72 7.90
N LEU A 279 -20.82 17.09 7.27
CA LEU A 279 -20.67 16.19 6.11
C LEU A 279 -21.13 16.97 4.87
N VAL A 280 -20.31 17.04 3.82
CA VAL A 280 -20.60 17.87 2.63
C VAL A 280 -20.40 17.09 1.34
N LEU A 281 -21.44 17.01 0.52
CA LEU A 281 -21.38 16.43 -0.83
C LEU A 281 -21.78 17.50 -1.86
N LYS A 282 -20.84 17.97 -2.68
CA LYS A 282 -21.13 18.99 -3.71
C LYS A 282 -20.46 18.73 -5.05
N ASN A 283 -21.13 19.13 -6.12
CA ASN A 283 -20.69 18.97 -7.51
C ASN A 283 -20.37 17.51 -7.86
N ASN A 284 -21.04 16.54 -7.23
CA ASN A 284 -20.85 15.13 -7.49
C ASN A 284 -21.85 14.62 -8.53
N VAL A 285 -21.53 13.50 -9.19
CA VAL A 285 -22.37 12.87 -10.20
C VAL A 285 -22.60 11.41 -9.85
N LEU A 286 -23.86 10.99 -9.78
CA LEU A 286 -24.25 9.57 -9.84
C LEU A 286 -24.73 9.26 -11.26
N ALA A 287 -24.34 8.12 -11.83
CA ALA A 287 -24.82 7.71 -13.14
C ALA A 287 -25.12 6.21 -13.23
N GLY A 288 -26.30 5.86 -13.75
CA GLY A 288 -26.69 4.46 -13.95
C GLY A 288 -26.81 3.67 -12.65
N ILE A 289 -27.34 4.31 -11.60
CA ILE A 289 -27.57 3.72 -10.29
C ILE A 289 -29.07 3.53 -10.09
N THR A 290 -29.50 2.30 -9.80
CA THR A 290 -30.91 1.92 -9.67
C THR A 290 -31.57 2.57 -8.45
N THR A 291 -30.86 2.57 -7.31
CA THR A 291 -31.34 3.17 -6.05
C THR A 291 -30.37 4.27 -5.61
N PRO A 292 -30.48 5.49 -6.18
CA PRO A 292 -29.46 6.53 -5.98
C PRO A 292 -29.36 7.04 -4.54
N TYR A 293 -30.45 6.96 -3.76
CA TYR A 293 -30.51 7.50 -2.41
C TYR A 293 -31.11 6.46 -1.46
N THR A 294 -30.34 6.08 -0.45
CA THR A 294 -30.74 5.11 0.57
C THR A 294 -30.43 5.66 1.96
N GLN A 295 -31.26 5.30 2.92
CA GLN A 295 -31.12 5.67 4.32
C GLN A 295 -31.15 4.42 5.19
N GLN A 296 -30.76 4.53 6.47
CA GLN A 296 -30.82 3.42 7.41
C GLN A 296 -32.21 2.77 7.46
N SER A 297 -32.27 1.43 7.50
CA SER A 297 -33.55 0.73 7.62
C SER A 297 -34.40 1.26 8.78
N GLY A 298 -35.66 1.61 8.50
CA GLY A 298 -36.60 2.15 9.48
C GLY A 298 -36.46 3.64 9.83
N GLY A 299 -35.47 4.36 9.28
CA GLY A 299 -35.35 5.80 9.47
C GLY A 299 -36.26 6.63 8.54
N THR A 300 -36.18 7.96 8.66
CA THR A 300 -37.01 8.92 7.89
C THR A 300 -36.20 10.05 7.26
N TYR A 301 -34.86 9.97 7.26
CA TYR A 301 -34.00 11.04 6.76
C TYR A 301 -34.15 11.21 5.25
N ASN A 302 -34.32 12.45 4.78
CA ASN A 302 -34.48 12.77 3.37
C ASN A 302 -33.11 12.86 2.65
N VAL A 303 -32.52 11.70 2.32
CA VAL A 303 -31.22 11.59 1.65
C VAL A 303 -31.24 12.24 0.27
N GLN A 304 -32.34 12.09 -0.47
CA GLN A 304 -32.52 12.74 -1.77
C GLN A 304 -32.49 14.27 -1.61
N GLY A 305 -33.24 14.80 -0.65
CA GLY A 305 -33.28 16.25 -0.38
C GLY A 305 -31.92 16.81 0.05
N PHE A 306 -31.10 16.04 0.76
CA PHE A 306 -29.72 16.43 1.06
C PHE A 306 -28.85 16.49 -0.20
N TRP A 307 -28.92 15.46 -1.06
CA TRP A 307 -28.17 15.41 -2.32
C TRP A 307 -28.55 16.55 -3.28
N GLU A 308 -29.86 16.81 -3.40
CA GLU A 308 -30.46 17.78 -4.32
C GLU A 308 -30.61 19.18 -3.70
N ALA A 309 -30.07 19.40 -2.50
CA ALA A 309 -30.17 20.68 -1.81
C ALA A 309 -29.61 21.84 -2.67
N ALA A 310 -30.26 23.01 -2.56
CA ALA A 310 -29.83 24.20 -3.28
C ALA A 310 -28.36 24.55 -2.96
N GLY A 311 -27.55 24.74 -3.99
CA GLY A 311 -26.11 25.01 -3.84
C GLY A 311 -25.23 23.77 -3.71
N SER A 312 -25.80 22.56 -3.62
CA SER A 312 -25.02 21.32 -3.69
C SER A 312 -24.53 21.03 -5.11
N ALA A 313 -25.31 21.41 -6.14
CA ALA A 313 -24.97 21.22 -7.55
C ALA A 313 -24.58 19.76 -7.91
N ASN A 314 -25.07 18.79 -7.14
CA ASN A 314 -24.94 17.38 -7.48
C ASN A 314 -25.87 17.03 -8.66
N THR A 315 -25.52 15.98 -9.40
CA THR A 315 -26.26 15.52 -10.57
C THR A 315 -26.51 14.02 -10.48
N THR A 316 -27.72 13.59 -10.84
CA THR A 316 -28.05 12.17 -10.96
C THR A 316 -28.49 11.89 -12.40
N LEU A 317 -27.76 11.01 -13.08
CA LEU A 317 -28.01 10.63 -14.47
C LEU A 317 -28.58 9.21 -14.53
N ALA A 318 -29.60 9.02 -15.35
CA ALA A 318 -30.30 7.75 -15.46
C ALA A 318 -29.41 6.60 -15.99
N THR A 319 -28.43 6.91 -16.84
CA THR A 319 -27.55 5.90 -17.45
C THR A 319 -26.09 6.33 -17.42
N ILE A 320 -25.18 5.35 -17.42
CA ILE A 320 -23.75 5.59 -17.56
C ILE A 320 -23.42 6.23 -18.92
N ALA A 321 -24.13 5.83 -19.99
CA ALA A 321 -23.93 6.35 -21.34
C ALA A 321 -24.11 7.88 -21.44
N ALA A 322 -24.96 8.48 -20.59
CA ALA A 322 -25.14 9.93 -20.53
C ALA A 322 -23.86 10.71 -20.12
N LEU A 323 -22.86 10.02 -19.56
CA LEU A 323 -21.56 10.61 -19.25
C LEU A 323 -20.64 10.75 -20.47
N ASN A 324 -20.94 10.10 -21.61
CA ASN A 324 -20.09 10.09 -22.81
C ASN A 324 -18.61 9.80 -22.50
N LEU A 325 -18.34 8.78 -21.67
CA LEU A 325 -16.99 8.34 -21.33
C LEU A 325 -16.44 7.37 -22.38
N ASN A 326 -15.12 7.25 -22.44
CA ASN A 326 -14.49 6.19 -23.23
C ASN A 326 -14.89 4.82 -22.65
N ALA A 327 -15.20 3.87 -23.53
CA ALA A 327 -15.72 2.56 -23.12
C ALA A 327 -14.73 1.75 -22.27
N ASP A 328 -13.43 1.99 -22.44
CA ASP A 328 -12.36 1.33 -21.70
C ASP A 328 -12.18 1.83 -20.26
N ASN A 329 -12.81 2.95 -19.87
CA ASN A 329 -12.78 3.47 -18.49
C ASN A 329 -13.26 2.46 -17.43
N PHE A 330 -14.03 1.47 -17.85
CA PHE A 330 -14.62 0.44 -16.99
C PHE A 330 -13.88 -0.91 -17.07
N ASN A 331 -12.72 -0.96 -17.72
CA ASN A 331 -11.99 -2.18 -17.97
C ASN A 331 -10.91 -2.42 -16.89
N ALA A 332 -11.29 -3.10 -15.81
CA ALA A 332 -10.39 -3.35 -14.69
C ALA A 332 -9.27 -4.38 -14.97
N LEU A 333 -9.52 -5.34 -15.88
CA LEU A 333 -8.65 -6.50 -16.11
C LEU A 333 -7.91 -6.47 -17.46
N ASN A 334 -7.94 -5.33 -18.15
CA ASN A 334 -7.68 -5.14 -19.57
C ASN A 334 -6.82 -6.20 -20.27
N THR A 335 -7.47 -7.04 -21.08
CA THR A 335 -6.87 -8.11 -21.90
C THR A 335 -6.53 -7.68 -23.33
N ASN A 336 -6.72 -6.41 -23.70
CA ASN A 336 -6.69 -5.94 -25.10
C ASN A 336 -5.28 -5.78 -25.71
N GLY A 337 -4.24 -6.40 -25.14
CA GLY A 337 -2.92 -6.50 -25.76
C GLY A 337 -2.04 -5.24 -25.78
N THR A 338 -2.49 -4.10 -25.23
CA THR A 338 -1.65 -2.91 -25.04
C THR A 338 -0.71 -3.08 -23.83
N PRO A 339 0.55 -2.60 -23.88
CA PRO A 339 1.45 -2.64 -22.73
C PRO A 339 0.79 -2.04 -21.48
N ASN A 340 0.78 -2.79 -20.39
CA ASN A 340 0.17 -2.44 -19.11
C ASN A 340 -1.35 -2.16 -19.11
N GLY A 341 -2.03 -2.15 -20.26
CA GLY A 341 -3.50 -2.09 -20.33
C GLY A 341 -4.17 -0.83 -19.77
N VAL A 342 -3.48 0.30 -19.62
CA VAL A 342 -4.06 1.49 -18.95
C VAL A 342 -5.22 2.08 -19.79
N PRO A 343 -6.44 2.21 -19.23
CA PRO A 343 -7.56 2.86 -19.92
C PRO A 343 -7.28 4.32 -20.27
N ASN A 344 -7.87 4.80 -21.36
CA ASN A 344 -7.84 6.22 -21.71
C ASN A 344 -8.87 7.01 -20.90
N PHE A 345 -8.48 7.44 -19.70
CA PHE A 345 -9.37 8.23 -18.83
C PHE A 345 -9.54 9.70 -19.23
N VAL A 346 -8.90 10.18 -20.31
CA VAL A 346 -9.12 11.56 -20.79
C VAL A 346 -10.59 11.78 -21.08
N LEU A 347 -11.18 12.83 -20.50
CA LEU A 347 -12.59 13.13 -20.70
C LEU A 347 -12.85 13.53 -22.16
N PRO A 348 -13.77 12.84 -22.86
CA PRO A 348 -14.21 13.29 -24.17
C PRO A 348 -14.89 14.67 -24.07
N ALA A 349 -14.71 15.52 -25.09
CA ALA A 349 -15.28 16.87 -25.10
C ALA A 349 -16.81 16.91 -24.95
N ALA A 350 -17.50 15.84 -25.34
CA ALA A 350 -18.95 15.68 -25.20
C ALA A 350 -19.39 15.24 -23.79
N SER A 351 -18.45 14.90 -22.90
CA SER A 351 -18.78 14.51 -21.53
C SER A 351 -19.28 15.70 -20.73
N PRO A 352 -20.39 15.58 -19.98
CA PRO A 352 -20.83 16.64 -19.06
C PRO A 352 -19.88 16.82 -17.87
N LEU A 353 -18.86 15.96 -17.73
CA LEU A 353 -17.85 16.06 -16.68
C LEU A 353 -16.73 17.05 -17.01
N VAL A 354 -16.59 17.52 -18.27
CA VAL A 354 -15.53 18.50 -18.64
C VAL A 354 -15.70 19.85 -17.95
N SER A 355 -16.84 20.09 -17.30
CA SER A 355 -17.15 21.28 -16.54
C SER A 355 -17.98 20.96 -15.28
N GLY A 356 -18.25 21.98 -14.46
CA GLY A 356 -19.14 21.89 -13.31
C GLY A 356 -18.46 21.59 -11.97
N ALA A 357 -17.13 21.48 -11.93
CA ALA A 357 -16.42 21.49 -10.65
C ALA A 357 -16.36 22.90 -10.06
N ALA A 358 -16.41 22.97 -8.73
CA ALA A 358 -16.25 24.20 -7.97
C ALA A 358 -15.42 23.99 -6.71
N PHE A 359 -14.67 25.03 -6.33
CA PHE A 359 -13.71 25.02 -5.22
C PHE A 359 -13.95 26.15 -4.21
N ALA A 360 -15.18 26.69 -4.19
CA ALA A 360 -15.55 27.81 -3.32
C ALA A 360 -15.87 27.38 -1.88
N ASP A 361 -16.09 26.08 -1.63
CA ASP A 361 -16.36 25.58 -0.28
C ASP A 361 -15.11 25.72 0.60
N ALA A 362 -15.27 26.19 1.84
CA ALA A 362 -14.15 26.43 2.75
C ALA A 362 -13.32 25.15 3.03
N LYS A 363 -13.95 23.97 2.94
CA LYS A 363 -13.26 22.67 3.11
C LYS A 363 -12.26 22.36 1.99
N LEU A 364 -12.43 22.97 0.82
CA LEU A 364 -11.48 22.91 -0.31
C LEU A 364 -10.39 23.99 -0.21
N GLY A 365 -10.36 24.79 0.85
CA GLY A 365 -9.34 25.82 1.08
C GLY A 365 -7.97 25.27 1.52
N GLY A 366 -7.01 26.17 1.63
CA GLY A 366 -5.68 25.88 2.18
C GLY A 366 -4.63 25.41 1.17
N GLY A 367 -4.86 25.59 -0.13
CA GLY A 367 -3.83 25.43 -1.18
C GLY A 367 -3.44 24.00 -1.55
N PHE A 368 -4.08 22.98 -0.96
CA PHE A 368 -3.82 21.57 -1.31
C PHE A 368 -4.48 21.17 -2.65
N PHE A 369 -5.72 21.60 -2.87
CA PHE A 369 -6.49 21.21 -4.05
C PHE A 369 -6.15 22.08 -5.25
N ASP A 370 -5.94 21.45 -6.40
CA ASP A 370 -5.83 22.10 -7.68
C ASP A 370 -7.24 22.48 -8.19
N ASN A 371 -7.43 23.75 -8.51
CA ASN A 371 -8.72 24.24 -9.00
C ASN A 371 -8.86 23.93 -10.49
N VAL A 372 -9.64 22.89 -10.81
CA VAL A 372 -9.93 22.47 -12.18
C VAL A 372 -11.40 22.71 -12.56
N ALA A 373 -11.71 22.76 -13.85
CA ALA A 373 -13.08 22.94 -14.31
C ALA A 373 -13.90 21.64 -14.30
N TYR A 374 -13.24 20.48 -14.39
CA TYR A 374 -13.88 19.19 -14.61
C TYR A 374 -14.20 18.44 -13.31
N ARG A 375 -15.25 17.61 -13.35
CA ARG A 375 -15.63 16.66 -12.30
C ARG A 375 -15.05 15.29 -12.61
N GLY A 376 -14.70 14.53 -11.58
CA GLY A 376 -13.92 13.30 -11.69
C GLY A 376 -12.42 13.57 -11.68
N ALA A 377 -11.64 12.49 -11.76
CA ALA A 377 -10.19 12.50 -11.55
C ALA A 377 -9.37 12.99 -12.75
N PHE A 378 -9.98 13.10 -13.93
CA PHE A 378 -9.27 13.36 -15.17
C PHE A 378 -9.90 14.51 -15.95
N GLY A 379 -9.05 15.32 -16.57
CA GLY A 379 -9.45 16.32 -17.55
C GLY A 379 -8.93 15.94 -18.93
N THR A 380 -8.05 16.77 -19.48
CA THR A 380 -7.39 16.54 -20.78
C THR A 380 -6.14 15.66 -20.70
N THR A 381 -5.65 15.35 -19.48
CA THR A 381 -4.45 14.55 -19.24
C THR A 381 -4.80 13.28 -18.48
N ASN A 382 -4.31 12.14 -18.98
CA ASN A 382 -4.38 10.86 -18.28
C ASN A 382 -3.12 10.67 -17.41
N TRP A 383 -3.16 11.16 -16.18
CA TRP A 383 -2.03 11.05 -15.24
C TRP A 383 -1.76 9.62 -14.77
N ALA A 384 -2.68 8.67 -14.98
CA ALA A 384 -2.46 7.26 -14.68
C ALA A 384 -1.57 6.56 -15.73
N ALA A 385 -1.44 7.14 -16.93
CA ALA A 385 -0.65 6.57 -18.01
C ALA A 385 0.87 6.63 -17.71
N GLY A 386 1.61 5.63 -18.19
CA GLY A 386 3.07 5.57 -18.15
C GLY A 386 3.66 4.88 -16.92
N TRP A 387 2.95 4.84 -15.78
CA TRP A 387 3.48 4.27 -14.53
C TRP A 387 2.60 3.18 -13.89
N THR A 388 1.29 3.20 -14.14
CA THR A 388 0.35 2.16 -13.67
C THR A 388 0.39 0.90 -14.52
N ASN A 389 -0.18 -0.17 -13.98
CA ASN A 389 -0.41 -1.43 -14.69
C ASN A 389 -1.80 -2.00 -14.37
N PHE A 390 -2.64 -2.14 -15.40
CA PHE A 390 -3.98 -2.73 -15.38
C PHE A 390 -4.00 -4.17 -15.92
N ASN A 391 -2.84 -4.73 -16.24
CA ASN A 391 -2.68 -6.15 -16.53
C ASN A 391 -1.43 -6.74 -15.84
N PRO A 392 -1.28 -6.54 -14.51
CA PRO A 392 -0.14 -7.07 -13.78
C PRO A 392 -0.21 -8.59 -13.67
N ASN A 393 -1.34 -9.27 -13.91
CA ASN A 393 -1.37 -10.74 -13.89
C ASN A 393 -0.52 -11.32 -15.03
N SER A 394 -0.56 -10.75 -16.25
CA SER A 394 0.26 -11.22 -17.37
C SER A 394 1.69 -10.69 -17.38
N THR A 395 2.01 -9.68 -16.57
CA THR A 395 3.31 -9.01 -16.61
C THR A 395 4.42 -9.90 -16.07
N CYS A 396 5.46 -10.16 -16.87
CA CYS A 396 6.62 -10.93 -16.42
C CYS A 396 7.65 -10.03 -15.74
N TYR A 397 7.67 -10.03 -14.42
CA TYR A 397 8.69 -9.33 -13.62
C TYR A 397 10.01 -10.11 -13.50
N ASN A 398 10.07 -11.36 -13.97
CA ASN A 398 11.27 -12.21 -13.93
C ASN A 398 12.08 -12.10 -15.23
N LEU A 399 12.47 -10.89 -15.64
CA LEU A 399 13.21 -10.72 -16.89
C LEU A 399 14.59 -11.39 -16.82
N PRO A 400 15.10 -11.96 -17.94
CA PRO A 400 16.46 -12.50 -18.00
C PRO A 400 17.50 -11.46 -17.54
N GLY A 401 18.36 -11.83 -16.60
CA GLY A 401 19.34 -10.93 -15.99
C GLY A 401 18.86 -10.21 -14.71
N GLN A 402 17.57 -10.32 -14.35
CA GLN A 402 17.09 -9.94 -13.03
C GLN A 402 17.23 -11.11 -12.06
N THR A 403 18.27 -11.07 -11.23
CA THR A 403 18.35 -11.94 -10.07
C THR A 403 17.43 -11.40 -8.97
N LEU A 404 16.73 -12.29 -8.25
CA LEU A 404 16.38 -11.98 -6.86
C LEU A 404 17.65 -11.43 -6.24
N SER A 405 17.59 -10.25 -5.63
CA SER A 405 18.72 -9.73 -4.90
C SER A 405 19.02 -10.80 -3.87
N ASN A 406 20.06 -11.59 -4.14
CA ASN A 406 20.78 -12.25 -3.09
C ASN A 406 21.06 -11.12 -2.14
N LYS A 407 20.47 -11.21 -0.94
CA LYS A 407 20.75 -10.35 0.20
C LYS A 407 22.22 -10.00 0.12
N ALA A 408 22.56 -8.73 -0.10
CA ALA A 408 23.86 -8.36 -0.63
C ALA A 408 24.96 -9.18 0.06
N ALA A 409 25.71 -9.96 -0.72
CA ALA A 409 26.88 -10.71 -0.23
C ALA A 409 27.91 -9.77 0.42
N ALA A 410 27.73 -8.45 0.27
CA ALA A 410 28.41 -7.41 1.01
C ALA A 410 28.07 -7.50 2.51
N GLU A 411 28.94 -8.26 3.19
CA GLU A 411 29.34 -8.13 4.58
C GLU A 411 28.46 -8.81 5.64
N GLN A 412 28.19 -10.12 5.50
CA GLN A 412 27.94 -10.91 6.71
C GLN A 412 29.20 -11.09 7.55
N ILE A 413 30.38 -11.14 6.91
CA ILE A 413 31.67 -11.33 7.56
C ILE A 413 32.47 -10.03 7.45
N GLN A 414 32.91 -9.47 8.58
CA GLN A 414 33.90 -8.40 8.66
C GLN A 414 35.13 -8.85 9.46
N SER A 415 36.18 -8.03 9.46
CA SER A 415 37.35 -8.16 10.34
C SER A 415 38.05 -9.53 10.34
N LEU A 416 37.98 -10.26 9.21
CA LEU A 416 38.59 -11.58 9.04
C LEU A 416 40.12 -11.51 9.14
N SER A 417 40.69 -12.16 10.15
CA SER A 417 42.13 -12.15 10.41
C SER A 417 42.62 -13.45 11.06
N VAL A 418 43.90 -13.78 10.88
CA VAL A 418 44.57 -14.90 11.56
C VAL A 418 45.72 -14.36 12.40
N ALA A 419 45.78 -14.76 13.67
CA ALA A 419 46.85 -14.37 14.60
C ALA A 419 47.28 -15.54 15.52
N PRO A 420 48.59 -15.76 15.75
CA PRO A 420 49.71 -15.08 15.08
C PRO A 420 49.83 -15.48 13.60
N ASN A 421 50.43 -14.61 12.78
CA ASN A 421 50.74 -14.88 11.37
C ASN A 421 52.04 -14.15 10.99
N PRO A 422 53.16 -14.85 10.73
CA PRO A 422 53.30 -16.32 10.68
C PRO A 422 53.03 -17.01 12.03
N THR A 423 52.66 -18.29 12.01
CA THR A 423 52.44 -19.11 13.21
C THR A 423 53.41 -20.28 13.27
N GLU A 424 53.91 -20.59 14.46
CA GLU A 424 54.66 -21.82 14.76
C GLU A 424 53.73 -22.98 15.17
N GLY A 425 52.45 -22.90 14.82
CA GLY A 425 51.47 -23.95 15.10
C GLY A 425 50.07 -23.41 15.30
N ALA A 426 49.62 -23.34 16.56
CA ALA A 426 48.28 -22.89 16.87
C ALA A 426 48.09 -21.43 16.45
N ALA A 427 47.03 -21.14 15.70
CA ALA A 427 46.62 -19.80 15.33
C ALA A 427 45.10 -19.65 15.52
N LYS A 428 44.65 -18.42 15.76
CA LYS A 428 43.23 -18.10 15.88
C LYS A 428 42.76 -17.40 14.62
N LEU A 429 41.62 -17.83 14.10
CA LEU A 429 40.85 -17.13 13.08
C LEU A 429 39.80 -16.26 13.78
N SER A 430 39.85 -14.95 13.57
CA SER A 430 38.89 -13.98 14.10
C SER A 430 38.06 -13.40 12.96
N PHE A 431 36.76 -13.26 13.16
CA PHE A 431 35.84 -12.63 12.20
C PHE A 431 34.58 -12.13 12.91
N GLU A 432 33.90 -11.14 12.35
CA GLU A 432 32.63 -10.62 12.89
C GLU A 432 31.45 -11.02 12.01
N LEU A 433 30.39 -11.55 12.61
CA LEU A 433 29.14 -11.87 11.93
C LEU A 433 28.09 -10.77 12.16
N LYS A 434 27.63 -10.09 11.12
CA LYS A 434 26.56 -9.08 11.29
C LYS A 434 25.21 -9.66 11.75
N ARG A 435 24.99 -10.97 11.54
CA ARG A 435 23.77 -11.70 11.93
C ARG A 435 24.12 -13.17 12.25
N ALA A 436 23.32 -13.81 13.10
CA ALA A 436 23.46 -15.24 13.37
C ALA A 436 23.14 -16.07 12.11
N GLY A 437 23.82 -17.21 11.93
CA GLY A 437 23.64 -18.06 10.75
C GLY A 437 24.55 -19.28 10.72
N ALA A 438 24.35 -20.15 9.72
CA ALA A 438 25.25 -21.27 9.47
C ALA A 438 26.61 -20.78 8.94
N VAL A 439 27.69 -21.33 9.50
CA VAL A 439 29.07 -20.99 9.17
C VAL A 439 29.88 -22.26 9.01
N THR A 440 30.61 -22.35 7.90
CA THR A 440 31.62 -23.37 7.66
C THR A 440 33.00 -22.73 7.59
N VAL A 441 33.94 -23.17 8.43
CA VAL A 441 35.33 -22.71 8.43
C VAL A 441 36.23 -23.82 7.92
N ARG A 442 37.01 -23.55 6.87
CA ARG A 442 37.93 -24.51 6.23
C ARG A 442 39.33 -23.94 6.14
N VAL A 443 40.33 -24.81 6.20
CA VAL A 443 41.71 -24.48 5.82
C VAL A 443 42.02 -25.16 4.51
N LEU A 444 42.53 -24.40 3.56
CA LEU A 444 42.92 -24.84 2.22
C LEU A 444 44.43 -24.67 2.02
N ASP A 445 45.06 -25.57 1.27
CA ASP A 445 46.42 -25.37 0.78
C ASP A 445 46.44 -24.42 -0.44
N VAL A 446 47.65 -24.08 -0.93
CA VAL A 446 47.82 -23.17 -2.09
C VAL A 446 47.18 -23.66 -3.39
N THR A 447 46.84 -24.94 -3.48
CA THR A 447 46.15 -25.51 -4.65
C THR A 447 44.62 -25.43 -4.52
N GLY A 448 44.12 -24.94 -3.38
CA GLY A 448 42.70 -24.85 -3.06
C GLY A 448 42.13 -26.14 -2.45
N ARG A 449 42.95 -27.17 -2.21
CA ARG A 449 42.51 -28.42 -1.60
C ARG A 449 42.28 -28.22 -0.11
N GLN A 450 41.16 -28.72 0.40
CA GLN A 450 40.86 -28.69 1.83
C GLN A 450 41.82 -29.59 2.61
N VAL A 451 42.54 -28.99 3.56
CA VAL A 451 43.44 -29.69 4.48
C VAL A 451 42.84 -29.84 5.88
N ALA A 452 41.85 -29.01 6.24
CA ALA A 452 41.08 -29.16 7.47
C ALA A 452 39.67 -28.56 7.37
N LEU A 453 38.71 -29.18 8.04
CA LEU A 453 37.41 -28.59 8.39
C LEU A 453 37.47 -28.18 9.86
N VAL A 454 37.34 -26.89 10.14
CA VAL A 454 37.54 -26.32 11.48
C VAL A 454 36.21 -26.12 12.21
N ALA A 455 35.18 -25.71 11.50
CA ALA A 455 33.82 -25.58 12.04
C ALA A 455 32.78 -25.81 10.94
N ASP A 456 31.63 -26.36 11.30
CA ASP A 456 30.44 -26.45 10.46
C ASP A 456 29.20 -26.44 11.36
N ALA A 457 28.75 -25.23 11.74
CA ALA A 457 27.76 -25.03 12.79
C ALA A 457 27.05 -23.68 12.64
N LYS A 458 26.00 -23.45 13.44
CA LYS A 458 25.37 -22.12 13.56
C LYS A 458 26.13 -21.27 14.58
N PHE A 459 26.45 -20.03 14.19
CA PHE A 459 27.10 -19.03 15.04
C PHE A 459 26.14 -17.86 15.31
N ALA A 460 26.32 -17.19 16.44
CA ALA A 460 25.57 -15.98 16.79
C ALA A 460 26.07 -14.75 15.99
N ALA A 461 25.32 -13.65 16.03
CA ALA A 461 25.83 -12.36 15.55
C ALA A 461 26.94 -11.85 16.50
N GLY A 462 27.84 -11.01 15.98
CA GLY A 462 28.98 -10.44 16.69
C GLY A 462 30.30 -11.15 16.41
N SER A 463 31.33 -10.80 17.19
CA SER A 463 32.70 -11.29 17.03
C SER A 463 32.83 -12.78 17.33
N GLN A 464 33.50 -13.50 16.43
CA GLN A 464 33.78 -14.93 16.50
C GLN A 464 35.28 -15.17 16.52
N VAL A 465 35.70 -16.20 17.25
CA VAL A 465 37.08 -16.68 17.29
C VAL A 465 37.09 -18.20 17.23
N VAL A 466 37.82 -18.76 16.26
CA VAL A 466 37.94 -20.21 16.06
C VAL A 466 39.42 -20.60 16.01
N GLN A 467 39.77 -21.74 16.61
CA GLN A 467 41.15 -22.24 16.63
C GLN A 467 41.48 -22.98 15.34
N LEU A 468 42.55 -22.59 14.65
CA LEU A 468 43.07 -23.30 13.50
C LEU A 468 43.91 -24.51 13.94
N PRO A 469 44.01 -25.58 13.11
CA PRO A 469 44.74 -26.79 13.49
C PRO A 469 46.23 -26.53 13.73
N ALA A 470 46.73 -26.93 14.90
CA ALA A 470 48.15 -26.79 15.24
C ALA A 470 49.07 -27.83 14.56
N SER A 471 48.46 -28.80 13.85
CA SER A 471 49.10 -29.92 13.16
C SER A 471 49.41 -29.65 11.69
N LEU A 472 49.19 -28.42 11.21
CA LEU A 472 49.61 -28.03 9.85
C LEU A 472 51.14 -28.01 9.77
N ASN A 473 51.66 -28.53 8.65
CA ASN A 473 53.09 -28.46 8.33
C ASN A 473 53.48 -27.04 7.89
N ALA A 474 54.79 -26.72 7.86
CA ALA A 474 55.28 -25.50 7.25
C ALA A 474 54.71 -25.27 5.84
N GLY A 475 54.15 -24.09 5.61
CA GLY A 475 53.51 -23.77 4.34
C GLY A 475 52.62 -22.54 4.38
N LEU A 476 52.19 -22.11 3.19
CA LEU A 476 51.17 -21.07 3.00
C LEU A 476 49.78 -21.71 2.91
N TYR A 477 48.84 -21.19 3.69
CA TYR A 477 47.47 -21.68 3.75
C TYR A 477 46.46 -20.55 3.61
N VAL A 478 45.21 -20.93 3.33
CA VAL A 478 44.06 -20.05 3.28
C VAL A 478 43.03 -20.52 4.29
N ALA A 479 42.65 -19.67 5.24
CA ALA A 479 41.49 -19.90 6.09
C ALA A 479 40.27 -19.26 5.40
N ALA A 480 39.24 -20.06 5.12
CA ALA A 480 38.02 -19.64 4.45
C ALA A 480 36.81 -19.80 5.38
N VAL A 481 36.03 -18.73 5.53
CA VAL A 481 34.77 -18.71 6.29
C VAL A 481 33.64 -18.57 5.28
N THR A 482 32.77 -19.56 5.23
CA THR A 482 31.61 -19.63 4.33
C THR A 482 30.33 -19.49 5.13
N THR A 483 29.42 -18.65 4.65
CA THR A 483 28.07 -18.45 5.15
C THR A 483 27.08 -18.64 4.02
N GLU A 484 25.78 -18.62 4.32
CA GLU A 484 24.72 -18.54 3.30
C GLU A 484 24.89 -17.33 2.36
N ALA A 485 25.56 -16.26 2.82
CA ALA A 485 25.80 -15.05 2.03
C ALA A 485 27.07 -15.11 1.14
N GLY A 486 27.94 -16.12 1.32
CA GLY A 486 29.18 -16.28 0.56
C GLY A 486 30.40 -16.62 1.40
N THR A 487 31.57 -16.68 0.75
CA THR A 487 32.85 -17.06 1.37
C THR A 487 33.81 -15.87 1.43
N GLN A 488 34.40 -15.62 2.60
CA GLN A 488 35.58 -14.77 2.74
C GLN A 488 36.79 -15.59 3.16
N SER A 489 37.99 -15.12 2.81
CA SER A 489 39.22 -15.86 3.09
C SER A 489 40.39 -14.96 3.45
N VAL A 490 41.29 -15.48 4.28
CA VAL A 490 42.53 -14.81 4.69
C VAL A 490 43.70 -15.80 4.59
N ARG A 491 44.84 -15.31 4.11
CA ARG A 491 46.07 -16.09 3.97
C ARG A 491 46.87 -16.07 5.28
N PHE A 492 47.47 -17.20 5.64
CA PHE A 492 48.40 -17.28 6.76
C PHE A 492 49.53 -18.27 6.49
N VAL A 493 50.67 -18.04 7.15
CA VAL A 493 51.90 -18.84 6.99
C VAL A 493 52.14 -19.65 8.26
N VAL A 494 52.40 -20.94 8.10
CA VAL A 494 52.92 -21.82 9.16
C VAL A 494 54.42 -21.97 8.95
N SER A 495 55.23 -21.69 9.97
CA SER A 495 56.70 -21.60 9.88
C SER A 495 57.46 -22.76 10.51
N LYS A 496 56.78 -23.78 11.04
CA LYS A 496 57.40 -24.92 11.75
C LYS A 496 57.36 -26.24 10.99
#